data_AF-A0A936T9B5-F1
#
_entry.id   AF-A0A936T9B5-F1
#
_cell.length_a   1.000
_cell.length_b   1.000
_cell.length_c   1.000
_cell.angle_alpha   90.00
_cell.angle_beta   90.00
_cell.angle_gamma   90.00
#
_symmetry.space_group_name_H-M   'P 1'
#
loop_
_entity.id
_entity.type
_entity.pdbx_description
1 polymer ?
#
loop_
_entity_poly.entity_id
_entity_poly.type
_entity_poly.pdbx_seq_one_letter_code
_entity_poly.pdbx_strand_id
1 'polypeptide(L)'
;MRKAIIVLGIALVSSLIFGYAQYRKNTRWTGSKVLWEHDLPRDITIRRLKADRRLLDVGYDRNRDLEDDSVITYATNDKAAYVQVDEDFNGIFEVQYAFDPSDRLVARFEDFGQNGYFDEWVRYTADSVFVYLDANADGWCDDLELKQRQAR
;
A
#
# COMPACT_ATOMS: atom_id res chain seq x y z
N MET A 1 8.84 -5.05 21.79
CA MET A 1 8.92 -5.69 20.45
C MET A 1 8.33 -4.85 19.30
N ARG A 2 8.00 -3.55 19.46
CA ARG A 2 7.34 -2.76 18.39
C ARG A 2 8.27 -2.10 17.34
N LYS A 3 9.61 -2.15 17.52
CA LYS A 3 10.56 -1.53 16.57
C LYS A 3 10.84 -2.38 15.31
N ALA A 4 10.48 -3.66 15.30
CA ALA A 4 10.72 -4.55 14.17
C ALA A 4 9.71 -4.36 13.02
N ILE A 5 8.50 -3.85 13.32
CA ILE A 5 7.39 -3.80 12.35
C ILE A 5 7.60 -2.68 11.30
N ILE A 6 8.19 -1.54 11.69
CA ILE A 6 8.38 -0.40 10.77
C ILE A 6 9.40 -0.72 9.65
N VAL A 7 10.38 -1.58 9.91
CA VAL A 7 11.42 -1.93 8.92
C VAL A 7 10.87 -2.89 7.85
N LEU A 8 9.86 -3.69 8.16
CA LEU A 8 9.25 -4.65 7.23
C LEU A 8 8.39 -3.96 6.15
N GLY A 9 7.61 -2.94 6.52
CA GLY A 9 6.79 -2.20 5.56
C GLY A 9 7.61 -1.52 4.45
N ILE A 10 8.77 -0.95 4.78
CA ILE A 10 9.65 -0.26 3.81
C ILE A 10 10.33 -1.27 2.87
N ALA A 11 10.71 -2.44 3.37
CA ALA A 11 11.32 -3.49 2.55
C ALA A 11 10.33 -4.07 1.51
N LEU A 12 9.06 -4.23 1.89
CA LEU A 12 8.00 -4.71 0.99
C LEU A 12 7.71 -3.73 -0.15
N VAL A 13 7.64 -2.42 0.13
CA VAL A 13 7.44 -1.41 -0.92
C VAL A 13 8.61 -1.39 -1.92
N SER A 14 9.83 -1.63 -1.44
CA SER A 14 11.05 -1.59 -2.25
C SER A 14 11.10 -2.73 -3.30
N SER A 15 10.66 -3.95 -2.96
CA SER A 15 10.63 -5.08 -3.91
C SER A 15 9.55 -4.91 -4.97
N LEU A 16 8.39 -4.34 -4.60
CA LEU A 16 7.28 -4.06 -5.51
C LEU A 16 7.67 -3.00 -6.57
N ILE A 17 8.39 -1.95 -6.15
CA ILE A 17 8.93 -0.92 -7.07
C ILE A 17 9.95 -1.54 -8.05
N PHE A 18 10.76 -2.51 -7.62
CA PHE A 18 11.73 -3.16 -8.50
C PHE A 18 11.07 -4.01 -9.59
N GLY A 19 9.97 -4.72 -9.26
CA GLY A 19 9.14 -5.43 -10.24
C GLY A 19 8.58 -4.48 -11.30
N TYR A 20 8.07 -3.31 -10.89
CA TYR A 20 7.56 -2.28 -11.81
C TYR A 20 8.65 -1.70 -12.74
N ALA A 21 9.85 -1.44 -12.21
CA ALA A 21 10.96 -0.92 -13.01
C ALA A 21 11.41 -1.90 -14.11
N GLN A 22 11.35 -3.21 -13.85
CA GLN A 22 11.63 -4.25 -14.85
C GLN A 22 10.55 -4.29 -15.94
N TYR A 23 9.27 -4.22 -15.56
CA TYR A 23 8.14 -4.17 -16.49
C TYR A 23 8.25 -3.00 -17.50
N ARG A 24 8.64 -1.81 -17.02
CA ARG A 24 8.77 -0.61 -17.87
C ARG A 24 9.97 -0.66 -18.83
N LYS A 25 11.06 -1.34 -18.45
CA LYS A 25 12.24 -1.46 -19.32
C LYS A 25 11.96 -2.37 -20.52
N ASN A 26 11.20 -3.44 -20.32
CA ASN A 26 10.87 -4.38 -21.40
C ASN A 26 9.89 -3.81 -22.44
N THR A 27 8.99 -2.90 -22.04
CA THR A 27 8.00 -2.31 -22.97
C THR A 27 8.56 -1.26 -23.93
N ARG A 28 9.78 -0.75 -23.71
CA ARG A 28 10.42 0.23 -24.61
C ARG A 28 11.19 -0.39 -25.78
N TRP A 29 11.39 -1.71 -25.81
CA TRP A 29 12.34 -2.34 -26.73
C TRP A 29 11.76 -3.16 -27.88
N THR A 30 10.44 -3.28 -28.00
CA THR A 30 9.83 -4.09 -29.06
C THR A 30 8.79 -3.29 -29.84
N GLY A 31 9.19 -2.77 -31.00
CA GLY A 31 8.29 -2.36 -32.08
C GLY A 31 7.54 -3.52 -32.73
N SER A 32 7.38 -4.63 -32.01
CA SER A 32 6.77 -5.87 -32.47
C SER A 32 5.54 -6.13 -31.62
N LYS A 33 4.44 -6.27 -32.34
CA LYS A 33 3.09 -6.61 -31.93
C LYS A 33 3.05 -7.99 -31.24
N VAL A 34 3.63 -8.11 -30.04
CA VAL A 34 3.45 -9.24 -29.14
C VAL A 34 2.69 -8.72 -27.94
N LEU A 35 1.37 -8.75 -28.09
CA LEU A 35 0.41 -8.36 -27.08
C LEU A 35 0.20 -9.58 -26.14
N TRP A 36 0.72 -9.48 -24.91
CA TRP A 36 0.17 -10.11 -23.68
C TRP A 36 0.40 -11.58 -23.33
N GLU A 37 1.43 -12.26 -23.84
CA GLU A 37 1.79 -13.60 -23.33
C GLU A 37 2.99 -13.60 -22.36
N HIS A 38 3.12 -12.53 -21.58
CA HIS A 38 3.81 -12.68 -20.31
C HIS A 38 2.77 -13.20 -19.34
N ASP A 39 2.80 -14.51 -19.05
CA ASP A 39 2.23 -15.06 -17.84
C ASP A 39 2.74 -14.17 -16.71
N LEU A 40 1.87 -13.29 -16.20
CA LEU A 40 2.16 -12.61 -14.96
C LEU A 40 2.46 -13.74 -13.96
N PRO A 41 3.45 -13.56 -13.06
CA PRO A 41 3.55 -14.45 -11.92
C PRO A 41 2.13 -14.61 -11.36
N ARG A 42 1.69 -15.84 -11.06
CA ARG A 42 0.33 -16.13 -10.56
C ARG A 42 -0.07 -15.21 -9.39
N ASP A 43 0.96 -14.69 -8.74
CA ASP A 43 0.98 -13.83 -7.58
C ASP A 43 0.72 -12.32 -7.91
N ILE A 44 0.37 -11.92 -9.15
CA ILE A 44 0.10 -10.51 -9.53
C ILE A 44 -1.16 -10.36 -10.38
N THR A 45 -2.08 -9.49 -9.94
CA THR A 45 -3.34 -9.17 -10.61
C THR A 45 -3.42 -7.70 -11.01
N ILE A 46 -3.69 -7.39 -12.28
CA ILE A 46 -4.03 -6.00 -12.69
C ILE A 46 -5.52 -5.79 -12.43
N ARG A 47 -5.87 -5.09 -11.34
CA ARG A 47 -7.28 -4.84 -10.97
C ARG A 47 -7.91 -3.74 -11.81
N ARG A 48 -7.19 -2.63 -12.02
CA ARG A 48 -7.71 -1.45 -12.75
C ARG A 48 -6.64 -0.74 -13.56
N LEU A 49 -7.06 -0.18 -14.70
CA LEU A 49 -6.28 0.69 -15.57
C LEU A 49 -6.94 2.06 -15.69
N LYS A 50 -6.12 3.09 -15.87
CA LYS A 50 -6.54 4.44 -16.28
C LYS A 50 -6.97 4.43 -17.76
N ALA A 51 -7.66 5.48 -18.20
CA ALA A 51 -8.10 5.64 -19.59
C ALA A 51 -6.95 5.61 -20.60
N ASP A 52 -5.75 6.04 -20.19
CA ASP A 52 -4.51 6.03 -21.00
C ASP A 52 -3.72 4.71 -20.89
N ARG A 53 -4.34 3.65 -20.35
CA ARG A 53 -3.75 2.31 -20.14
C ARG A 53 -2.61 2.26 -19.14
N ARG A 54 -2.40 3.30 -18.34
CA ARG A 54 -1.48 3.22 -17.18
C ARG A 54 -2.15 2.48 -16.03
N LEU A 55 -1.35 1.90 -15.15
CA LEU A 55 -1.83 1.18 -13.97
C LEU A 55 -2.57 2.15 -13.04
N LEU A 56 -3.74 1.71 -12.56
CA LEU A 56 -4.46 2.37 -11.48
C LEU A 56 -4.32 1.52 -10.21
N ASP A 57 -4.62 0.22 -10.29
CA ASP A 57 -4.51 -0.69 -9.16
C ASP A 57 -3.82 -2.00 -9.58
N VAL A 58 -2.94 -2.50 -8.71
CA VAL A 58 -2.29 -3.80 -8.85
C VAL A 58 -2.43 -4.57 -7.54
N GLY A 59 -2.98 -5.77 -7.60
CA GLY A 59 -3.06 -6.73 -6.51
C GLY A 59 -1.90 -7.72 -6.53
N TYR A 60 -1.54 -8.24 -5.37
CA TYR A 60 -0.53 -9.27 -5.19
C TYR A 60 -1.05 -10.35 -4.25
N ASP A 61 -1.01 -11.59 -4.72
CA ASP A 61 -1.35 -12.82 -3.99
C ASP A 61 -0.04 -13.47 -3.49
N ARG A 62 0.29 -13.30 -2.21
CA ARG A 62 1.53 -13.75 -1.57
C ARG A 62 1.40 -15.18 -1.03
N ASN A 63 0.20 -15.63 -0.68
CA ASN A 63 -0.06 -16.95 -0.09
C ASN A 63 -0.57 -18.00 -1.12
N ARG A 64 -0.90 -17.58 -2.34
CA ARG A 64 -1.41 -18.34 -3.49
C ARG A 64 -2.81 -18.91 -3.34
N ASP A 65 -3.69 -18.20 -2.64
CA ASP A 65 -5.10 -18.57 -2.48
C ASP A 65 -6.05 -17.95 -3.53
N LEU A 66 -5.51 -17.19 -4.49
CA LEU A 66 -6.23 -16.44 -5.52
C LEU A 66 -6.96 -15.20 -5.01
N GLU A 67 -6.70 -14.76 -3.78
CA GLU A 67 -7.12 -13.48 -3.22
C GLU A 67 -5.94 -12.50 -3.14
N ASP A 68 -6.24 -11.20 -3.15
CA ASP A 68 -5.18 -10.17 -3.15
C ASP A 68 -4.76 -9.86 -1.70
N ASP A 69 -3.63 -10.39 -1.27
CA ASP A 69 -3.04 -10.08 0.04
C ASP A 69 -2.51 -8.65 0.17
N SER A 70 -2.26 -7.98 -0.95
CA SER A 70 -1.92 -6.56 -0.95
C SER A 70 -2.32 -5.88 -2.25
N VAL A 71 -2.71 -4.61 -2.15
CA VAL A 71 -3.15 -3.80 -3.29
C VAL A 71 -2.42 -2.47 -3.30
N ILE A 72 -1.78 -2.15 -4.42
CA ILE A 72 -1.15 -0.85 -4.66
C ILE A 72 -2.05 -0.03 -5.57
N THR A 73 -2.45 1.15 -5.10
CA THR A 73 -3.15 2.16 -5.90
C THR A 73 -2.16 3.24 -6.34
N TYR A 74 -2.12 3.55 -7.63
CA TYR A 74 -1.20 4.53 -8.22
C TYR A 74 -1.89 5.87 -8.50
N ALA A 75 -1.23 6.96 -8.10
CA ALA A 75 -1.63 8.33 -8.42
C ALA A 75 -1.45 8.65 -9.91
N THR A 76 -1.94 9.81 -10.34
CA THR A 76 -1.85 10.29 -11.74
C THR A 76 -0.42 10.48 -12.26
N ASN A 77 0.55 10.64 -11.36
CA ASN A 77 1.99 10.72 -11.65
C ASN A 77 2.70 9.36 -11.69
N ASP A 78 1.95 8.25 -11.65
CA ASP A 78 2.44 6.86 -11.62
C ASP A 78 3.31 6.53 -10.40
N LYS A 79 3.12 7.28 -9.32
CA LYS A 79 3.65 6.98 -7.99
C LYS A 79 2.61 6.26 -7.15
N ALA A 80 3.05 5.49 -6.16
CA ALA A 80 2.12 4.87 -5.24
C ALA A 80 1.37 5.97 -4.48
N ALA A 81 0.04 5.88 -4.44
CA ALA A 81 -0.81 6.74 -3.61
C ALA A 81 -1.16 6.00 -2.31
N TYR A 82 -1.56 4.74 -2.45
CA TYR A 82 -1.95 3.88 -1.34
C TYR A 82 -1.40 2.47 -1.51
N VAL A 83 -1.09 1.82 -0.39
CA VAL A 83 -0.81 0.39 -0.32
C VAL A 83 -1.67 -0.19 0.79
N GLN A 84 -2.48 -1.19 0.48
CA GLN A 84 -3.27 -1.96 1.44
C GLN A 84 -2.66 -3.34 1.61
N VAL A 85 -2.66 -3.89 2.83
CA VAL A 85 -2.03 -5.17 3.19
C VAL A 85 -2.96 -5.94 4.11
N ASP A 86 -3.27 -7.16 3.70
CA ASP A 86 -3.93 -8.21 4.48
C ASP A 86 -2.81 -9.08 5.06
N GLU A 87 -2.49 -8.89 6.34
CA GLU A 87 -1.32 -9.48 6.97
C GLU A 87 -1.52 -10.95 7.37
N ASP A 88 -2.77 -11.36 7.61
CA ASP A 88 -3.10 -12.71 8.09
C ASP A 88 -3.86 -13.56 7.07
N PHE A 89 -4.14 -13.01 5.89
CA PHE A 89 -4.77 -13.64 4.75
C PHE A 89 -6.23 -14.04 5.00
N ASN A 90 -6.99 -13.15 5.65
CA ASN A 90 -8.39 -13.37 5.99
C ASN A 90 -9.38 -12.69 5.00
N GLY A 91 -8.86 -11.96 4.01
CA GLY A 91 -9.62 -11.19 3.01
C GLY A 91 -9.95 -9.75 3.43
N ILE A 92 -9.50 -9.30 4.60
CA ILE A 92 -9.66 -7.95 5.15
C ILE A 92 -8.28 -7.30 5.19
N PHE A 93 -8.19 -6.02 4.81
CA PHE A 93 -6.92 -5.30 4.87
C PHE A 93 -6.72 -4.70 6.26
N GLU A 94 -5.80 -5.25 7.05
CA GLU A 94 -5.48 -4.69 8.37
C GLU A 94 -4.70 -3.37 8.28
N VAL A 95 -3.86 -3.20 7.25
CA VAL A 95 -2.95 -2.06 7.16
C VAL A 95 -3.13 -1.31 5.86
N GLN A 96 -3.20 0.02 5.95
CA GLN A 96 -3.08 0.90 4.79
C GLN A 96 -1.94 1.90 5.00
N TYR A 97 -1.17 2.15 3.95
CA TYR A 97 -0.16 3.19 3.88
C TYR A 97 -0.54 4.21 2.82
N ALA A 98 -0.36 5.50 3.10
CA ALA A 98 -0.54 6.58 2.14
C ALA A 98 0.77 7.32 1.88
N PHE A 99 1.00 7.66 0.62
CA PHE A 99 2.24 8.28 0.15
C PHE A 99 1.97 9.61 -0.54
N ASP A 100 2.93 10.53 -0.46
CA ASP A 100 2.90 11.78 -1.21
C ASP A 100 3.44 11.62 -2.65
N PRO A 101 3.32 12.65 -3.51
CA PRO A 101 3.83 12.60 -4.88
C PRO A 101 5.36 12.40 -5.01
N SER A 102 6.11 12.51 -3.90
CA SER A 102 7.55 12.29 -3.81
C SER A 102 7.90 10.91 -3.24
N ASP A 103 6.93 9.97 -3.21
CA ASP A 103 7.04 8.62 -2.63
C ASP A 103 7.36 8.61 -1.13
N ARG A 104 7.03 9.68 -0.39
CA ARG A 104 7.23 9.71 1.07
C ARG A 104 5.97 9.23 1.78
N LEU A 105 6.14 8.38 2.79
CA LEU A 105 5.05 7.94 3.66
C LEU A 105 4.49 9.14 4.43
N VAL A 106 3.20 9.41 4.28
CA VAL A 106 2.50 10.52 4.95
C VAL A 106 1.42 10.05 5.92
N ALA A 107 0.91 8.83 5.76
CA ALA A 107 0.03 8.23 6.77
C ALA A 107 0.11 6.70 6.80
N ARG A 108 -0.24 6.12 7.95
CA ARG A 108 -0.53 4.71 8.17
C ARG A 108 -1.89 4.58 8.85
N PHE A 109 -2.68 3.60 8.46
CA PHE A 109 -3.96 3.25 9.05
C PHE A 109 -3.88 1.76 9.44
N GLU A 110 -4.39 1.40 10.61
CA GLU A 110 -4.30 0.02 11.13
C GLU A 110 -5.62 -0.38 11.81
N ASP A 111 -6.18 -1.51 11.41
CA ASP A 111 -7.33 -2.22 12.00
C ASP A 111 -6.78 -3.35 12.86
N PHE A 112 -6.72 -3.13 14.17
CA PHE A 112 -6.30 -4.15 15.14
C PHE A 112 -7.45 -5.06 15.55
N GLY A 113 -8.70 -4.61 15.40
CA GLY A 113 -9.91 -5.34 15.73
C GLY A 113 -10.32 -6.38 14.68
N GLN A 114 -9.73 -6.32 13.48
CA GLN A 114 -10.09 -7.12 12.30
C GLN A 114 -11.58 -7.03 11.98
N ASN A 115 -12.16 -5.84 12.14
CA ASN A 115 -13.58 -5.60 11.93
C ASN A 115 -13.87 -4.88 10.61
N GLY A 116 -12.84 -4.58 9.82
CA GLY A 116 -12.90 -3.85 8.56
C GLY A 116 -12.86 -2.32 8.71
N TYR A 117 -12.69 -1.81 9.93
CA TYR A 117 -12.55 -0.40 10.24
C TYR A 117 -11.19 -0.15 10.89
N PHE A 118 -10.51 0.93 10.48
CA PHE A 118 -9.25 1.28 11.11
C PHE A 118 -9.48 1.75 12.55
N ASP A 119 -8.65 1.29 13.49
CA ASP A 119 -8.68 1.74 14.89
C ASP A 119 -7.62 2.82 15.16
N GLU A 120 -6.53 2.83 14.38
CA GLU A 120 -5.42 3.77 14.53
C GLU A 120 -5.08 4.46 13.21
N TRP A 121 -4.88 5.78 13.28
CA TRP A 121 -4.38 6.60 12.19
C TRP A 121 -3.11 7.29 12.64
N VAL A 122 -2.01 7.05 11.93
CA VAL A 122 -0.73 7.72 12.16
C VAL A 122 -0.44 8.63 10.98
N ARG A 123 -0.37 9.94 11.21
CA ARG A 123 0.03 10.92 10.19
C ARG A 123 1.46 11.37 10.42
N TYR A 124 2.25 11.31 9.35
CA TYR A 124 3.64 11.73 9.34
C TYR A 124 3.77 13.10 8.67
N THR A 125 4.53 13.98 9.30
CA THR A 125 4.93 15.28 8.73
C THR A 125 6.46 15.38 8.76
N ALA A 126 7.00 16.51 8.29
CA ALA A 126 8.44 16.70 8.25
C ALA A 126 9.08 16.72 9.66
N ASP A 127 8.34 17.17 10.67
CA ASP A 127 8.83 17.45 12.03
C ASP A 127 8.07 16.69 13.12
N SER A 128 6.87 16.18 12.81
CA SER A 128 5.96 15.62 13.80
C SER A 128 5.30 14.32 13.34
N VAL A 129 4.93 13.50 14.31
CA VAL A 129 4.05 12.34 14.14
C VAL A 129 2.79 12.57 14.96
N PHE A 130 1.64 12.45 14.31
CA PHE A 130 0.32 12.56 14.92
C PHE A 130 -0.30 11.16 14.96
N VAL A 131 -0.90 10.78 16.08
CA VAL A 131 -1.60 9.51 16.24
C VAL A 131 -3.03 9.82 16.68
N TYR A 132 -3.99 9.27 15.95
CA TYR A 132 -5.41 9.33 16.25
C TYR A 132 -5.90 7.90 16.51
N LEU A 133 -6.80 7.75 17.47
CA LEU A 133 -7.36 6.45 17.87
C LEU A 133 -8.88 6.55 17.83
N ASP A 134 -9.54 5.51 17.36
CA ASP A 134 -10.97 5.29 17.57
C ASP A 134 -11.10 4.49 18.87
N ALA A 135 -11.37 5.18 19.97
CA ALA A 135 -11.44 4.54 21.28
C ALA A 135 -12.80 3.88 21.55
N ASN A 136 -13.82 4.22 20.76
CA ASN A 136 -15.20 3.80 20.97
C ASN A 136 -15.67 2.77 19.92
N ALA A 137 -14.84 2.48 18.91
CA ALA A 137 -15.07 1.56 17.80
C ALA A 137 -16.30 1.92 16.94
N ASP A 138 -16.56 3.21 16.73
CA ASP A 138 -17.63 3.70 15.86
C ASP A 138 -17.19 3.93 14.40
N GLY A 139 -15.91 3.67 14.10
CA GLY A 139 -15.28 3.84 12.80
C GLY A 139 -14.77 5.26 12.53
N TRP A 140 -14.84 6.15 13.52
CA TRP A 140 -14.35 7.52 13.42
C TRP A 140 -13.21 7.75 14.40
N CYS A 141 -12.22 8.53 13.98
CA CYS A 141 -11.17 8.95 14.91
C CYS A 141 -11.78 9.81 16.02
N ASP A 142 -11.57 9.43 17.27
CA ASP A 142 -11.73 10.36 18.37
C ASP A 142 -10.57 11.37 18.30
N ASP A 143 -10.86 12.66 18.47
CA ASP A 143 -9.85 13.72 18.66
C ASP A 143 -9.19 13.57 20.04
N LEU A 144 -8.60 12.42 20.32
CA LEU A 144 -7.90 12.12 21.57
C LEU A 144 -6.48 12.67 21.49
N GLU A 145 -6.32 13.83 22.12
CA GLU A 145 -5.08 14.42 22.61
C GLU A 145 -3.83 14.10 21.78
N LEU A 146 -3.51 15.05 20.89
CA LEU A 146 -2.32 15.15 20.06
C LEU A 146 -1.03 14.89 20.86
N LYS A 147 -0.65 13.61 21.03
CA LYS A 147 0.66 13.26 21.60
C LYS A 147 1.72 13.51 20.54
N GLN A 148 2.17 14.76 20.45
CA GLN A 148 3.38 15.11 19.70
C GLN A 148 4.54 14.29 20.23
N ARG A 149 4.86 13.22 19.51
CA ARG A 149 6.18 12.59 19.61
C ARG A 149 7.07 13.35 18.64
N GLN A 150 8.00 14.13 19.19
CA GLN A 150 9.12 14.63 18.39
C GLN A 150 9.83 13.42 17.78
N ALA A 151 9.92 13.40 16.45
CA ALA A 151 10.74 12.43 15.74
C ALA A 151 12.19 12.61 16.21
N ARG A 152 12.72 11.62 16.95
CA ARG A 152 14.13 11.59 17.36
C ARG A 152 14.98 10.96 16.27
#